data_AF-X1AKG8-F1
#
_entry.id   AF-X1AKG8-F1
#
_cell.length_a   1.000
_cell.length_b   1.000
_cell.length_c   1.000
_cell.angle_alpha   90.00
_cell.angle_beta   90.00
_cell.angle_gamma   90.00
#
_symmetry.space_group_name_H-M   'P 1'
#
loop_
_entity.id
_entity.type
_entity.pdbx_description
1 polymer ?
#
loop_
_entity_poly.entity_id
_entity_poly.type
_entity_poly.pdbx_seq_one_letter_code
_entity_poly.pdbx_strand_id
1 'polypeptide(L)'
;QPTTFGELDGSTTPRLEQIAGVFKGAGFPVAISSQMDAWLKTHVAEVSPMANALYMAAGDNYRLARTRDAIVLMIRAIREGYKVLQELNIPIMPAKHKILKRIPEPILIALMRCIFKSEKMADLIGHAQAARDEMKQIADEFRVLVRSTSVRTPAMDRLHTYTDLDVQPVADGSARITMNWRGVGIGLAVLAGMILISTLLL
;
A
#
# COMPACT_ATOMS: atom_id res chain seq x y z
N GLN A 1 3.92 -4.91 11.57
CA GLN A 1 3.51 -6.11 10.81
C GLN A 1 4.08 -7.32 11.54
N PRO A 2 3.33 -8.42 11.77
CA PRO A 2 3.93 -9.62 12.35
C PRO A 2 4.94 -10.21 11.37
N THR A 3 6.00 -10.82 11.89
CA THR A 3 6.91 -11.65 11.11
C THR A 3 6.11 -12.83 10.56
N THR A 4 5.89 -12.86 9.24
CA THR A 4 4.98 -13.83 8.62
C THR A 4 5.78 -14.87 7.87
N PHE A 5 5.52 -16.15 8.13
CA PHE A 5 6.17 -17.29 7.48
C PHE A 5 5.17 -18.13 6.69
N GLY A 6 5.64 -18.87 5.69
CA GLY A 6 4.80 -19.75 4.90
C GLY A 6 5.64 -20.51 3.88
N GLU A 7 5.27 -21.76 3.62
CA GLU A 7 5.92 -22.56 2.57
C GLU A 7 5.45 -22.11 1.18
N LEU A 8 6.27 -22.38 0.16
CA LEU A 8 5.99 -22.00 -1.23
C LEU A 8 4.77 -22.71 -1.81
N ASP A 9 4.52 -23.95 -1.38
CA ASP A 9 3.36 -24.75 -1.77
C ASP A 9 2.12 -24.49 -0.90
N GLY A 10 2.25 -23.60 0.10
CA GLY A 10 1.17 -23.25 1.02
C GLY A 10 0.92 -24.28 2.12
N SER A 11 1.70 -25.35 2.21
CA SER A 11 1.58 -26.36 3.26
C SER A 11 2.05 -25.85 4.62
N THR A 12 1.50 -26.42 5.68
CA THR A 12 2.03 -26.25 7.04
C THR A 12 2.91 -27.45 7.37
N THR A 13 4.22 -27.23 7.43
CA THR A 13 5.21 -28.28 7.73
C THR A 13 5.70 -28.18 9.18
N PRO A 14 6.21 -29.28 9.77
CA PRO A 14 6.86 -29.22 11.08
C PRO A 14 8.04 -28.22 11.12
N ARG A 15 8.77 -28.07 10.00
CA ARG A 15 9.86 -27.10 9.88
C ARG A 15 9.33 -25.67 9.98
N LEU A 16 8.24 -25.35 9.27
CA LEU A 16 7.61 -24.04 9.32
C LEU A 16 7.15 -23.69 10.75
N GLU A 17 6.52 -24.64 11.44
CA GLU A 17 6.10 -24.47 12.83
C GLU A 17 7.29 -24.26 13.77
N GLN A 18 8.38 -25.01 13.58
CA GLN A 18 9.59 -24.85 14.36
C GLN A 18 10.20 -23.46 14.18
N ILE A 19 10.35 -22.99 12.94
CA ILE A 19 10.88 -21.64 12.64
C ILE A 19 9.97 -20.57 13.27
N ALA A 20 8.66 -20.65 13.04
CA ALA A 20 7.69 -19.73 13.63
C ALA A 20 7.77 -19.74 15.17
N GLY A 21 7.95 -20.91 15.77
CA GLY A 21 8.12 -21.11 17.21
C GLY A 21 9.37 -20.42 17.76
N VAL A 22 10.50 -20.49 17.06
CA VAL A 22 11.76 -19.81 17.47
C VAL A 22 11.56 -18.29 17.53
N PHE A 23 10.98 -17.70 16.49
CA PHE A 23 10.73 -16.25 16.47
C PHE A 23 9.70 -15.83 17.52
N LYS A 24 8.66 -16.63 17.72
CA LYS A 24 7.67 -16.38 18.76
C LYS A 24 8.30 -16.47 20.16
N GLY A 25 9.17 -17.44 20.39
CA GLY A 25 9.92 -17.61 21.65
C GLY A 25 10.87 -16.46 21.93
N ALA A 26 11.41 -15.82 20.89
CA ALA A 26 12.21 -14.60 20.99
C ALA A 26 11.37 -13.31 21.19
N GLY A 27 10.03 -13.42 21.33
CA GLY A 27 9.14 -12.30 21.59
C GLY A 27 8.60 -11.57 20.36
N PHE A 28 8.89 -12.07 19.15
CA PHE A 28 8.34 -11.47 17.94
C PHE A 28 6.85 -11.82 17.76
N PRO A 29 6.01 -10.87 17.31
CA PRO A 29 4.68 -11.22 16.81
C PRO A 29 4.83 -12.03 15.52
N VAL A 30 4.31 -13.26 15.51
CA VAL A 30 4.45 -14.20 14.38
C VAL A 30 3.09 -14.56 13.78
N ALA A 31 3.05 -14.72 12.47
CA ALA A 31 1.91 -15.28 11.74
C ALA A 31 2.38 -16.36 10.74
N ILE A 32 1.54 -17.36 10.49
CA ILE A 32 1.74 -18.33 9.41
C ILE A 32 0.71 -18.06 8.30
N SER A 33 1.16 -18.04 7.06
CA SER A 33 0.34 -17.85 5.86
C SER A 33 0.46 -19.07 4.95
N SER A 34 -0.68 -19.67 4.59
CA SER A 34 -0.76 -20.71 3.54
C SER A 34 -0.70 -20.13 2.12
N GLN A 35 -0.60 -18.80 1.98
CA GLN A 35 -0.57 -18.11 0.69
C GLN A 35 0.55 -17.06 0.72
N MET A 36 1.79 -17.50 0.94
CA MET A 36 2.93 -16.61 1.12
C MET A 36 3.24 -15.79 -0.13
N ASP A 37 3.17 -16.41 -1.32
CA ASP A 37 3.35 -15.70 -2.59
C ASP A 37 2.35 -14.55 -2.76
N ALA A 38 1.07 -14.83 -2.51
CA ALA A 38 0.01 -13.82 -2.58
C ALA A 38 0.19 -12.71 -1.54
N TRP A 39 0.64 -13.06 -0.34
CA TRP A 39 0.96 -12.12 0.73
C TRP A 39 2.10 -11.18 0.33
N LEU A 40 3.20 -11.71 -0.21
CA LEU A 40 4.35 -10.91 -0.66
C LEU A 40 3.97 -10.00 -1.82
N LYS A 41 3.27 -10.51 -2.83
CA LYS A 41 2.83 -9.70 -3.98
C LYS A 41 1.83 -8.62 -3.59
N THR A 42 0.94 -8.90 -2.63
CA THR A 42 0.05 -7.88 -2.04
C THR A 42 0.86 -6.80 -1.34
N HIS A 43 1.86 -7.20 -0.54
CA HIS A 43 2.73 -6.27 0.15
C HIS A 43 3.48 -5.37 -0.84
N VAL A 44 4.09 -5.94 -1.89
CA VAL A 44 4.78 -5.19 -2.95
C VAL A 44 3.84 -4.20 -3.65
N ALA A 45 2.62 -4.61 -3.97
CA ALA A 45 1.61 -3.75 -4.59
C ALA A 45 1.22 -2.54 -3.72
N GLU A 46 1.52 -2.56 -2.42
CA GLU A 46 1.28 -1.47 -1.47
C GLU A 46 2.54 -0.64 -1.21
N VAL A 47 3.65 -1.29 -0.84
CA VAL A 47 4.86 -0.59 -0.40
C VAL A 47 5.60 0.10 -1.54
N SER A 48 5.60 -0.48 -2.75
CA SER A 48 6.28 0.12 -3.90
C SER A 48 5.64 1.47 -4.29
N PRO A 49 4.31 1.59 -4.46
CA PRO A 49 3.68 2.90 -4.64
C PRO A 49 3.92 3.89 -3.51
N MET A 50 3.97 3.44 -2.25
CA MET A 50 4.24 4.32 -1.11
C MET A 50 5.65 4.89 -1.15
N ALA A 51 6.67 4.05 -1.40
CA ALA A 51 8.06 4.50 -1.53
C ALA A 51 8.24 5.43 -2.73
N ASN A 52 7.65 5.10 -3.87
CA ASN A 52 7.76 5.94 -5.07
C ASN A 52 7.07 7.30 -4.88
N ALA A 53 5.95 7.35 -4.15
CA ALA A 53 5.30 8.61 -3.79
C ALA A 53 6.14 9.43 -2.79
N LEU A 54 6.86 8.77 -1.88
CA LEU A 54 7.83 9.42 -1.00
C LEU A 54 8.99 10.02 -1.82
N TYR A 55 9.53 9.32 -2.82
CA TYR A 55 10.57 9.86 -3.71
C TYR A 55 10.04 11.03 -4.55
N MET A 56 8.81 10.94 -5.05
CA MET A 56 8.10 12.05 -5.71
C MET A 56 8.01 13.29 -4.82
N ALA A 57 7.98 13.11 -3.50
CA ALA A 57 7.99 14.13 -2.47
C ALA A 57 9.39 14.39 -1.87
N ALA A 58 10.46 14.12 -2.62
CA ALA A 58 11.86 14.35 -2.23
C ALA A 58 12.33 13.57 -0.99
N GLY A 59 11.71 12.43 -0.70
CA GLY A 59 12.08 11.62 0.46
C GLY A 59 11.54 12.14 1.80
N ASP A 60 10.67 13.15 1.79
CA ASP A 60 10.15 13.80 3.01
C ASP A 60 8.66 13.49 3.20
N ASN A 61 8.31 12.90 4.35
CA ASN A 61 6.93 12.54 4.69
C ASN A 61 6.03 13.74 4.97
N TYR A 62 6.55 14.82 5.55
CA TYR A 62 5.77 16.03 5.80
C TYR A 62 5.43 16.73 4.47
N ARG A 63 6.38 16.76 3.53
CA ARG A 63 6.16 17.19 2.15
C ARG A 63 5.17 16.27 1.45
N LEU A 64 5.30 14.95 1.58
CA LEU A 64 4.32 14.00 1.05
C LEU A 64 2.92 14.27 1.60
N ALA A 65 2.80 14.50 2.92
CA ALA A 65 1.54 14.81 3.58
C ALA A 65 0.89 16.11 3.09
N ARG A 66 1.67 17.07 2.59
CA ARG A 66 1.15 18.32 2.01
C ARG A 66 0.86 18.18 0.51
N THR A 67 1.58 17.31 -0.20
CA THR A 67 1.51 17.09 -1.64
C THR A 67 0.36 16.16 -2.04
N ARG A 68 -0.80 16.72 -2.38
CA ARG A 68 -2.00 15.94 -2.73
C ARG A 68 -1.77 15.06 -3.95
N ASP A 69 -1.05 15.55 -4.96
CA ASP A 69 -0.82 14.82 -6.22
C ASP A 69 -0.11 13.48 -5.98
N ALA A 70 0.90 13.46 -5.10
CA ALA A 70 1.63 12.26 -4.74
C ALA A 70 0.72 11.23 -4.03
N ILE A 71 -0.11 11.68 -3.08
CA ILE A 71 -1.04 10.80 -2.35
C ILE A 71 -2.13 10.24 -3.28
N VAL A 72 -2.66 11.05 -4.22
CA VAL A 72 -3.63 10.59 -5.21
C VAL A 72 -3.02 9.50 -6.09
N LEU A 73 -1.81 9.72 -6.60
CA LEU A 73 -1.12 8.72 -7.42
C LEU A 73 -0.82 7.45 -6.63
N MET A 74 -0.37 7.58 -5.38
CA MET A 74 -0.11 6.45 -4.49
C MET A 74 -1.35 5.56 -4.36
N ILE A 75 -2.50 6.13 -3.97
CA ILE A 75 -3.74 5.37 -3.79
C ILE A 75 -4.20 4.70 -5.09
N ARG A 76 -4.08 5.41 -6.22
CA ARG A 76 -4.46 4.87 -7.53
C ARG A 76 -3.53 3.75 -7.97
N ALA A 77 -2.23 3.90 -7.78
CA ALA A 77 -1.22 2.88 -8.09
C ALA A 77 -1.41 1.61 -7.24
N ILE A 78 -1.73 1.73 -5.94
CA ILE A 78 -2.08 0.58 -5.09
C ILE A 78 -3.30 -0.15 -5.65
N ARG A 79 -4.34 0.59 -6.05
CA ARG A 79 -5.56 0.01 -6.65
C ARG A 79 -5.30 -0.63 -8.00
N GLU A 80 -4.41 -0.07 -8.81
CA GLU A 80 -3.94 -0.65 -10.06
C GLU A 80 -3.17 -1.96 -9.79
N GLY A 81 -2.25 -1.97 -8.82
CA GLY A 81 -1.56 -3.17 -8.38
C GLY A 81 -2.51 -4.28 -7.95
N TYR A 82 -3.55 -3.95 -7.18
CA TYR A 82 -4.57 -4.94 -6.84
C TYR A 82 -5.36 -5.46 -8.04
N LYS A 83 -5.60 -4.65 -9.07
CA LYS A 83 -6.24 -5.14 -10.31
C LYS A 83 -5.32 -6.09 -11.05
N VAL A 84 -4.02 -5.79 -11.12
CA VAL A 84 -3.00 -6.68 -11.72
C VAL A 84 -2.98 -8.03 -11.01
N LEU A 85 -2.92 -8.03 -9.67
CA LEU A 85 -2.97 -9.28 -8.89
C LEU A 85 -4.24 -10.07 -9.15
N GLN A 86 -5.39 -9.41 -9.23
CA GLN A 86 -6.66 -10.06 -9.51
C GLN A 86 -6.73 -10.66 -10.92
N GLU A 87 -6.22 -9.97 -11.93
CA GLU A 87 -6.14 -10.48 -13.31
C GLU A 87 -5.27 -11.75 -13.37
N LEU A 88 -4.22 -11.81 -12.56
CA LEU A 88 -3.34 -12.97 -12.43
C LEU A 88 -3.91 -14.08 -11.52
N ASN A 89 -5.16 -13.96 -11.06
CA ASN A 89 -5.79 -14.86 -10.09
C ASN A 89 -5.05 -14.96 -8.74
N ILE A 90 -4.31 -13.91 -8.37
CA ILE A 90 -3.58 -13.80 -7.10
C ILE A 90 -4.46 -13.06 -6.09
N PRO A 91 -4.84 -13.70 -4.98
CA PRO A 91 -5.72 -13.07 -3.98
C PRO A 91 -4.99 -12.01 -3.17
N ILE A 92 -5.70 -10.92 -2.85
CA ILE A 92 -5.17 -9.89 -1.94
C ILE A 92 -5.10 -10.45 -0.51
N MET A 93 -3.89 -10.54 0.03
CA MET A 93 -3.59 -11.14 1.32
C MET A 93 -2.74 -10.20 2.21
N PRO A 94 -3.15 -9.96 3.47
CA PRO A 94 -4.37 -10.44 4.11
C PRO A 94 -5.65 -9.81 3.53
N ALA A 95 -6.78 -10.53 3.57
CA ALA A 95 -8.03 -10.09 2.96
C ALA A 95 -8.54 -8.71 3.44
N LYS A 96 -8.16 -8.29 4.66
CA LYS A 96 -8.47 -6.96 5.19
C LYS A 96 -7.94 -5.81 4.31
N HIS A 97 -6.85 -6.02 3.55
CA HIS A 97 -6.26 -5.02 2.65
C HIS A 97 -7.18 -4.68 1.46
N LYS A 98 -8.16 -5.56 1.15
CA LYS A 98 -9.21 -5.28 0.14
C LYS A 98 -10.04 -4.05 0.49
N ILE A 99 -10.05 -3.60 1.75
CA ILE A 99 -10.76 -2.39 2.16
C ILE A 99 -10.30 -1.14 1.40
N LEU A 100 -9.02 -1.07 1.00
CA LEU A 100 -8.47 0.07 0.23
C LEU A 100 -9.12 0.23 -1.15
N LYS A 101 -9.74 -0.83 -1.70
CA LYS A 101 -10.54 -0.76 -2.93
C LYS A 101 -11.91 -0.10 -2.71
N ARG A 102 -12.45 -0.21 -1.50
CA ARG A 102 -13.84 0.16 -1.19
C ARG A 102 -13.95 1.57 -0.61
N ILE A 103 -12.95 2.02 0.17
CA ILE A 103 -12.97 3.35 0.78
C ILE A 103 -12.90 4.44 -0.31
N PRO A 104 -13.77 5.44 -0.33
CA PRO A 104 -13.69 6.55 -1.29
C PRO A 104 -12.33 7.26 -1.28
N GLU A 105 -11.87 7.69 -2.46
CA GLU A 105 -10.53 8.29 -2.63
C GLU A 105 -10.26 9.51 -1.71
N PRO A 106 -11.19 10.47 -1.53
CA PRO A 106 -10.96 11.63 -0.65
C PRO A 106 -10.73 11.24 0.81
N ILE A 107 -11.41 10.19 1.29
CA ILE A 107 -11.26 9.70 2.66
C ILE A 107 -9.88 9.07 2.85
N LEU A 108 -9.44 8.24 1.88
CA LEU A 108 -8.08 7.68 1.90
C LEU A 108 -7.02 8.79 1.84
N ILE A 109 -7.22 9.83 1.03
CA ILE A 109 -6.29 10.96 0.96
C ILE A 109 -6.18 11.63 2.33
N ALA A 110 -7.31 11.93 2.98
CA ALA A 110 -7.30 12.55 4.31
C ALA A 110 -6.57 11.66 5.35
N LEU A 111 -6.86 10.36 5.36
CA LEU A 111 -6.22 9.40 6.25
C LEU A 111 -4.70 9.34 6.02
N MET A 112 -4.27 9.22 4.76
CA MET A 112 -2.84 9.14 4.43
C MET A 112 -2.09 10.42 4.79
N ARG A 113 -2.70 11.60 4.60
CA ARG A 113 -2.12 12.87 5.08
C ARG A 113 -1.89 12.86 6.58
N CYS A 114 -2.82 12.32 7.37
CA CYS A 114 -2.65 12.20 8.82
C CYS A 114 -1.54 11.21 9.20
N ILE A 115 -1.46 10.06 8.52
CA ILE A 115 -0.42 9.05 8.75
C ILE A 115 0.97 9.63 8.48
N PHE A 116 1.17 10.27 7.32
CA PHE A 116 2.48 10.82 6.95
C PHE A 116 2.91 12.04 7.78
N LYS A 117 1.99 12.70 8.48
CA LYS A 117 2.35 13.73 9.47
C LYS A 117 2.90 13.16 10.78
N SER A 118 2.80 11.85 11.00
CA SER A 118 3.26 11.23 12.23
C SER A 118 4.78 10.99 12.19
N GLU A 119 5.46 11.36 13.28
CA GLU A 119 6.87 11.03 13.52
C GLU A 119 7.14 9.52 13.52
N LYS A 120 6.12 8.69 13.75
CA LYS A 120 6.21 7.22 13.70
C LYS A 120 6.59 6.68 12.31
N MET A 121 6.57 7.52 11.28
CA MET A 121 7.00 7.16 9.93
C MET A 121 8.50 7.34 9.69
N ALA A 122 9.23 7.98 10.61
CA ALA A 122 10.66 8.26 10.47
C ALA A 122 11.49 7.02 10.12
N ASP A 123 11.30 5.92 10.84
CA ASP A 123 12.04 4.67 10.61
C ASP A 123 11.74 4.10 9.21
N LEU A 124 10.45 4.06 8.81
CA LEU A 124 10.03 3.58 7.50
C LEU A 124 10.62 4.41 6.36
N ILE A 125 10.71 5.73 6.54
CA ILE A 125 11.30 6.66 5.58
C ILE A 125 12.80 6.44 5.48
N GLY A 126 13.49 6.34 6.63
CA GLY A 126 14.92 6.07 6.68
C GLY A 126 15.27 4.77 5.96
N HIS A 127 14.48 3.71 6.16
CA HIS A 127 14.61 2.46 5.43
C HIS A 127 14.40 2.65 3.92
N ALA A 128 13.32 3.32 3.50
CA ALA A 128 13.04 3.53 2.07
C ALA A 128 14.11 4.39 1.38
N GLN A 129 14.73 5.34 2.08
CA GLN A 129 15.81 6.16 1.53
C GLN A 129 17.13 5.39 1.46
N ALA A 130 17.45 4.60 2.50
CA ALA A 130 18.68 3.80 2.54
C ALA A 130 18.64 2.62 1.55
N ALA A 131 17.46 2.05 1.30
CA ALA A 131 17.25 0.88 0.45
C ALA A 131 16.61 1.25 -0.91
N ARG A 132 16.99 2.40 -1.49
CA ARG A 132 16.35 2.90 -2.72
C ARG A 132 16.55 1.97 -3.93
N ASP A 133 17.74 1.37 -4.04
CA ASP A 133 18.03 0.39 -5.11
C ASP A 133 17.18 -0.87 -4.96
N GLU A 134 16.96 -1.34 -3.73
CA GLU A 134 16.05 -2.47 -3.45
C GLU A 134 14.60 -2.12 -3.77
N MET A 135 14.16 -0.91 -3.41
CA MET A 135 12.82 -0.44 -3.74
C MET A 135 12.60 -0.31 -5.25
N LYS A 136 13.64 0.11 -6.00
CA LYS A 136 13.63 0.13 -7.47
C LYS A 136 13.53 -1.29 -8.02
N GLN A 137 14.37 -2.21 -7.55
CA GLN A 137 14.35 -3.62 -7.98
C GLN A 137 12.96 -4.24 -7.76
N ILE A 138 12.37 -4.07 -6.58
CA ILE A 138 11.03 -4.57 -6.27
C ILE A 138 9.95 -3.95 -7.18
N ALA A 139 10.07 -2.65 -7.47
CA ALA A 139 9.16 -1.97 -8.39
C ALA A 139 9.30 -2.50 -9.82
N ASP A 140 10.53 -2.77 -10.28
CA ASP A 140 10.83 -3.33 -11.59
C ASP A 140 10.31 -4.78 -11.73
N GLU A 141 10.49 -5.60 -10.69
CA GLU A 141 9.93 -6.96 -10.63
C GLU A 141 8.40 -6.95 -10.67
N PHE A 142 7.74 -6.03 -9.96
CA PHE A 142 6.29 -5.90 -10.04
C PHE A 142 5.83 -5.49 -11.45
N ARG A 143 6.60 -4.64 -12.16
CA ARG A 143 6.30 -4.29 -13.56
C ARG A 143 6.36 -5.48 -14.50
N VAL A 144 7.17 -6.51 -14.20
CA VAL A 144 7.13 -7.78 -14.96
C VAL A 144 5.76 -8.44 -14.86
N LEU A 145 5.16 -8.46 -13.65
CA LEU A 145 3.78 -8.94 -13.45
C LEU A 145 2.76 -8.06 -14.18
N VAL A 146 2.94 -6.74 -14.19
CA VAL A 146 2.06 -5.83 -14.92
C VAL A 146 2.05 -6.18 -16.42
N ARG A 147 3.23 -6.38 -17.01
CA ARG A 147 3.40 -6.69 -18.44
C ARG A 147 2.78 -8.02 -18.87
N SER A 148 2.56 -8.95 -17.94
CA SER A 148 1.83 -10.21 -18.22
C SER A 148 0.30 -10.06 -18.13
N THR A 149 -0.22 -8.84 -17.97
CA THR A 149 -1.65 -8.55 -17.88
C THR A 149 -2.11 -7.52 -18.91
N SER A 150 -3.42 -7.44 -19.15
CA SER A 150 -4.05 -6.38 -19.94
C SER A 150 -4.32 -5.09 -19.14
N VAL A 151 -3.99 -5.09 -17.83
CA VAL A 151 -4.37 -4.02 -16.91
C VAL A 151 -3.52 -2.77 -17.16
N ARG A 152 -4.19 -1.64 -17.45
CA ARG A 152 -3.51 -0.34 -17.52
C ARG A 152 -3.16 0.16 -16.12
N THR A 153 -1.92 0.62 -15.94
CA THR A 153 -1.39 1.09 -14.64
C THR A 153 -0.77 2.51 -14.69
N PRO A 154 -1.47 3.52 -15.24
CA PRO A 154 -0.89 4.84 -15.48
C PRO A 154 -0.42 5.57 -14.21
N ALA A 155 -1.05 5.34 -13.04
CA ALA A 155 -0.58 5.95 -11.80
C ALA A 155 0.72 5.27 -11.32
N MET A 156 0.78 3.94 -11.41
CA MET A 156 1.99 3.17 -11.11
C MET A 156 3.15 3.54 -12.04
N ASP A 157 2.89 3.61 -13.35
CA ASP A 157 3.87 4.03 -14.36
C ASP A 157 4.43 5.41 -14.05
N ARG A 158 3.56 6.37 -13.69
CA ARG A 158 3.98 7.72 -13.34
C ARG A 158 4.84 7.74 -12.07
N LEU A 159 4.45 7.00 -11.03
CA LEU A 159 5.22 6.94 -9.79
C LEU A 159 6.58 6.27 -9.97
N HIS A 160 6.65 5.22 -10.78
CA HIS A 160 7.88 4.49 -11.06
C HIS A 160 9.00 5.39 -11.58
N THR A 161 8.67 6.44 -12.35
CA THR A 161 9.69 7.42 -12.81
C THR A 161 10.50 8.06 -11.67
N TYR A 162 9.92 8.19 -10.47
CA TYR A 162 10.59 8.77 -9.31
C TYR A 162 11.50 7.78 -8.57
N THR A 163 11.69 6.56 -9.07
CA THR A 163 12.77 5.68 -8.58
C THR A 163 14.13 6.16 -9.05
N ASP A 164 14.19 6.88 -10.15
CA ASP A 164 15.44 7.38 -10.72
C ASP A 164 15.88 8.66 -9.97
N LEU A 165 17.18 8.84 -9.72
CA LEU A 165 17.71 10.00 -8.98
C LEU A 165 17.63 11.30 -9.78
N ASP A 166 17.65 11.21 -11.11
CA ASP A 166 17.69 12.37 -11.99
C ASP A 166 16.33 13.06 -12.14
N VAL A 167 15.25 12.38 -11.76
CA VAL A 167 13.89 12.92 -11.81
C VAL A 167 13.66 13.87 -10.64
N GLN A 168 13.44 15.14 -10.96
CA GLN A 168 13.18 16.16 -9.96
C GLN A 168 11.85 15.90 -9.23
N PRO A 169 11.84 15.99 -7.89
CA PRO A 169 10.60 15.92 -7.11
C PRO A 169 9.58 16.98 -7.54
N VAL A 170 8.29 16.69 -7.41
CA VAL A 170 7.25 17.67 -7.73
C VAL A 170 7.24 18.83 -6.75
N ALA A 171 6.73 19.99 -7.16
CA ALA A 171 6.56 21.14 -6.26
C ALA A 171 5.85 20.76 -4.94
N ASP A 172 6.38 21.24 -3.81
CA ASP A 172 5.75 21.05 -2.49
C ASP A 172 4.32 21.60 -2.52
N GLY A 173 3.39 20.84 -1.94
CA GLY A 173 1.98 21.19 -1.90
C GLY A 173 1.24 21.06 -3.24
N SER A 174 1.85 20.47 -4.27
CA SER A 174 1.18 20.29 -5.57
C SER A 174 -0.15 19.53 -5.44
N ALA A 175 -1.16 20.05 -6.13
CA ALA A 175 -2.55 19.64 -6.04
C ALA A 175 -3.28 19.78 -7.39
N ARG A 176 -2.63 19.45 -8.50
CA ARG A 176 -3.19 19.56 -9.86
C ARG A 176 -4.10 18.38 -10.24
N ILE A 177 -3.91 17.21 -9.64
CA ILE A 177 -4.71 16.03 -9.93
C ILE A 177 -6.06 16.13 -9.21
N THR A 178 -7.15 15.98 -9.98
CA THR A 178 -8.51 15.98 -9.44
C THR A 178 -8.81 14.70 -8.68
N MET A 179 -9.46 14.84 -7.52
CA MET A 179 -9.89 13.71 -6.71
C MET A 179 -11.15 13.07 -7.31
N ASN A 180 -11.23 11.75 -7.21
CA ASN A 180 -12.42 11.00 -7.60
C ASN A 180 -13.41 10.92 -6.43
N TRP A 181 -14.47 11.73 -6.47
CA TRP A 181 -15.50 11.80 -5.43
C TRP A 181 -16.57 10.70 -5.51
N ARG A 182 -16.47 9.77 -6.47
CA ARG A 182 -17.45 8.67 -6.58
C ARG A 182 -17.46 7.83 -5.31
N GLY A 183 -18.67 7.50 -4.83
CA GLY A 183 -18.88 6.66 -3.64
C GLY A 183 -18.81 7.40 -2.30
N VAL A 184 -18.42 8.68 -2.25
CA VAL A 184 -18.38 9.46 -1.00
C VAL A 184 -19.78 9.63 -0.40
N GLY A 185 -20.80 9.91 -1.22
CA GLY A 185 -22.18 10.04 -0.77
C GLY A 185 -22.74 8.75 -0.14
N ILE A 186 -22.37 7.58 -0.68
CA ILE A 186 -22.76 6.27 -0.13
C ILE A 186 -22.07 6.05 1.23
N GLY A 187 -20.78 6.36 1.34
CA GLY A 187 -20.04 6.22 2.59
C GLY A 187 -20.55 7.13 3.71
N LEU A 188 -20.87 8.38 3.38
CA LEU A 188 -21.47 9.34 4.32
C LEU A 188 -22.89 8.92 4.72
N ALA A 189 -23.69 8.40 3.79
CA ALA A 189 -25.04 7.92 4.08
C ALA A 189 -25.05 6.68 5.01
N VAL A 190 -24.11 5.75 4.84
CA VAL A 190 -23.96 4.59 5.72
C VAL A 190 -23.53 5.01 7.13
N LEU A 191 -22.55 5.92 7.23
CA LEU A 191 -22.12 6.48 8.52
C LEU A 191 -23.26 7.26 9.22
N ALA A 192 -23.97 8.11 8.48
CA ALA A 192 -25.13 8.85 9.00
C ALA A 192 -26.26 7.91 9.44
N GLY A 193 -26.55 6.86 8.66
CA GLY A 193 -27.54 5.84 9.01
C GLY A 193 -27.17 5.05 10.27
N MET A 194 -25.90 4.67 10.44
CA MET A 194 -25.44 4.02 11.67
C MET A 194 -25.52 4.95 12.90
N ILE A 195 -25.23 6.24 12.74
CA ILE A 195 -25.40 7.23 13.80
C ILE A 195 -26.89 7.37 14.15
N LEU A 196 -27.78 7.46 13.15
CA LEU A 196 -29.23 7.55 13.36
C LEU A 196 -29.79 6.33 14.11
N ILE A 197 -29.34 5.12 13.75
CA ILE A 197 -29.72 3.87 14.42
C ILE A 197 -29.19 3.85 15.86
N SER A 198 -27.97 4.33 16.10
CA SER A 198 -27.41 4.41 17.46
C SER A 198 -28.14 5.41 18.36
N THR A 199 -28.68 6.50 17.81
CA THR A 199 -29.48 7.49 18.55
C THR A 199 -30.94 7.07 18.75
N LEU A 200 -31.45 6.10 17.99
CA LEU A 200 -32.79 5.51 18.14
C LEU A 200 -32.81 4.32 19.12
N LEU A 201 -31.62 3.81 19.51
CA LEU A 201 -31.43 2.70 20.44
C LEU A 201 -30.93 3.15 21.83
N LEU A 202 -30.93 4.47 22.08
CA LEU A 202 -30.72 5.13 23.38
C LEU A 202 -32.01 5.85 23.79
#